data_AF-A0A314U7P4-F1
#
_entry.id   AF-A0A314U7P4-F1
#
_cell.length_a   1.000
_cell.length_b   1.000
_cell.length_c   1.000
_cell.angle_alpha   90.00
_cell.angle_beta   90.00
_cell.angle_gamma   90.00
#
_symmetry.space_group_name_H-M   'P 1'
#
loop_
_entity.id
_entity.type
_entity.pdbx_description
1 polymer ?
#
loop_
_entity_poly.entity_id
_entity_poly.type
_entity_poly.pdbx_seq_one_letter_code
_entity_poly.pdbx_strand_id
1 'polypeptide(L)'
;MSSSSSTQVLAEYAKSKRSSCKKCSKAIAAKALRLGLVSRDARGFDVTKWHHLDCFNFGSESVASVEKIKGFQSLESSDQESLKKLVAASDKSRGEDSNGSTHAVEGKESSQGKRVHEVDENENEEEERSLKKAKSSKCDGQAKLDVSFTISDVKDKYKDATLSPKWKAFQTIIFLERDDGLHDSSKIAAFDFDGCLANTNVKRGGADAWSLMYPSIPDKLQSLYEDGYKLVIFTNESNIERWKNKRQVAVDSKIGRLNNFIKKVKVPIQVFIACGLGKSSGQAEDPFRKPKPGMWHILEQHFNSGISIDMDQSFYVGDAAGRKNDHSDADIKFAEAVGLKFYVPEEYFGV
;
A
#
# COMPACT_ATOMS: atom_id res chain seq x y z
N MET A 1 -5.99 -49.59 -2.66
CA MET A 1 -6.94 -49.06 -1.65
C MET A 1 -7.42 -47.69 -2.13
N SER A 2 -8.69 -47.38 -1.97
CA SER A 2 -9.28 -46.15 -2.52
C SER A 2 -8.85 -44.92 -1.72
N SER A 3 -8.14 -44.00 -2.38
CA SER A 3 -7.77 -42.70 -1.81
C SER A 3 -9.02 -41.83 -1.68
N SER A 4 -9.60 -41.76 -0.49
CA SER A 4 -10.67 -40.82 -0.18
C SER A 4 -10.11 -39.40 -0.26
N SER A 5 -10.60 -38.61 -1.24
CA SER A 5 -10.24 -37.21 -1.37
C SER A 5 -10.95 -36.39 -0.29
N SER A 6 -10.26 -36.14 0.82
CA SER A 6 -10.77 -35.33 1.92
C SER A 6 -10.83 -33.85 1.55
N THR A 7 -11.96 -33.41 0.99
CA THR A 7 -12.26 -31.99 0.82
C THR A 7 -12.36 -31.30 2.19
N GLN A 8 -11.64 -30.20 2.38
CA GLN A 8 -11.69 -29.42 3.62
C GLN A 8 -12.41 -28.09 3.41
N VAL A 9 -13.35 -27.76 4.30
CA VAL A 9 -14.01 -26.44 4.32
C VAL A 9 -13.18 -25.45 5.16
N LEU A 10 -12.97 -24.26 4.60
CA LEU A 10 -12.23 -23.14 5.17
C LEU A 10 -13.13 -21.90 5.22
N ALA A 11 -13.18 -21.21 6.35
CA ALA A 11 -13.80 -19.90 6.50
C ALA A 11 -12.74 -18.84 6.85
N GLU A 12 -12.75 -17.71 6.14
CA GLU A 12 -11.97 -16.54 6.51
C GLU A 12 -12.58 -15.26 5.92
N TYR A 13 -12.19 -14.11 6.47
CA TYR A 13 -12.43 -12.82 5.84
C TYR A 13 -11.57 -12.63 4.60
N ALA A 14 -12.16 -12.09 3.54
CA ALA A 14 -11.49 -11.89 2.27
C ALA A 14 -10.38 -10.82 2.36
N LYS A 15 -9.13 -11.28 2.47
CA LYS A 15 -7.91 -10.44 2.55
C LYS A 15 -7.74 -9.43 1.41
N SER A 16 -8.42 -9.62 0.27
CA SER A 16 -8.54 -8.62 -0.80
C SER A 16 -9.67 -8.98 -1.77
N LYS A 17 -10.12 -8.01 -2.57
CA LYS A 17 -11.13 -8.15 -3.64
C LYS A 17 -10.72 -9.04 -4.85
N ARG A 18 -9.70 -9.89 -4.70
CA ARG A 18 -9.11 -10.72 -5.78
C ARG A 18 -9.77 -12.08 -5.97
N SER A 19 -10.60 -12.53 -5.02
CA SER A 19 -11.38 -13.77 -5.16
C SER A 19 -12.74 -13.50 -5.78
N SER A 20 -13.10 -14.23 -6.85
CA SER A 20 -14.49 -14.36 -7.32
C SER A 20 -15.16 -15.60 -6.73
N CYS A 21 -16.47 -15.51 -6.50
CA CYS A 21 -17.28 -16.65 -6.08
C CYS A 21 -17.52 -17.62 -7.24
N LYS A 22 -17.39 -18.92 -7.00
CA LYS A 22 -17.59 -19.95 -8.03
C LYS A 22 -19.06 -20.28 -8.37
N LYS A 23 -20.04 -19.85 -7.56
CA LYS A 23 -21.49 -19.99 -7.85
C LYS A 23 -22.05 -18.81 -8.67
N CYS A 24 -21.72 -17.57 -8.30
CA CYS A 24 -22.31 -16.37 -8.91
C CYS A 24 -21.35 -15.54 -9.79
N SER A 25 -20.08 -15.95 -9.91
CA SER A 25 -18.99 -15.28 -10.64
C SER A 25 -18.62 -13.84 -10.20
N LYS A 26 -19.42 -13.20 -9.34
CA LYS A 26 -19.15 -11.87 -8.78
C LYS A 26 -17.91 -11.89 -7.87
N ALA A 27 -17.24 -10.74 -7.79
CA ALA A 27 -16.14 -10.54 -6.84
C ALA A 27 -16.66 -10.63 -5.39
N ILE A 28 -15.82 -11.17 -4.50
CA ILE A 28 -16.00 -11.11 -3.06
C ILE A 28 -15.29 -9.84 -2.57
N ALA A 29 -16.00 -8.96 -1.85
CA ALA A 29 -15.43 -7.71 -1.35
C ALA A 29 -14.33 -7.97 -0.32
N ALA A 30 -13.39 -7.04 -0.17
CA ALA A 30 -12.39 -7.14 0.91
C ALA A 30 -13.07 -7.04 2.28
N LYS A 31 -12.55 -7.75 3.28
CA LYS A 31 -13.14 -7.95 4.62
C LYS A 31 -14.50 -8.69 4.67
N ALA A 32 -15.14 -9.01 3.56
CA ALA A 32 -16.35 -9.85 3.59
C ALA A 32 -16.03 -11.32 3.94
N LEU A 33 -16.90 -11.98 4.69
CA LEU A 33 -16.78 -13.40 5.01
C LEU A 33 -16.88 -14.25 3.72
N ARG A 34 -15.98 -15.23 3.57
CA ARG A 34 -15.99 -16.19 2.45
C ARG A 34 -15.72 -17.61 2.89
N LEU A 35 -16.33 -18.54 2.16
CA LEU A 35 -16.20 -19.98 2.37
C LEU A 35 -15.45 -20.61 1.19
N GLY A 36 -14.46 -21.44 1.50
CA GLY A 36 -13.56 -22.09 0.54
C GLY A 36 -13.61 -23.60 0.66
N LEU A 37 -13.87 -24.30 -0.45
CA LEU A 37 -13.62 -25.74 -0.57
C LEU A 37 -12.15 -25.94 -0.98
N VAL A 38 -11.37 -26.62 -0.15
CA VAL A 38 -9.97 -26.99 -0.43
C VAL A 38 -9.93 -28.41 -0.97
N SER A 39 -9.40 -28.57 -2.18
CA SER A 39 -9.20 -29.86 -2.86
C SER A 39 -7.79 -29.93 -3.43
N ARG A 40 -7.09 -31.07 -3.28
CA ARG A 40 -5.78 -31.27 -3.90
C ARG A 40 -5.90 -31.49 -5.41
N ASP A 41 -4.98 -30.89 -6.17
CA ASP A 41 -4.83 -31.17 -7.60
C ASP A 41 -4.02 -32.48 -7.82
N ALA A 42 -3.98 -32.95 -9.08
CA ALA A 42 -3.27 -34.17 -9.46
C ALA A 42 -1.73 -34.11 -9.30
N ARG A 43 -1.19 -32.97 -8.86
CA ARG A 43 0.24 -32.75 -8.55
C ARG A 43 0.48 -32.53 -7.06
N GLY A 44 -0.56 -32.66 -6.23
CA GLY A 44 -0.50 -32.56 -4.77
C GLY A 44 -0.70 -31.15 -4.19
N PHE A 45 -0.99 -30.13 -5.01
CA PHE A 45 -1.18 -28.76 -4.52
C PHE A 45 -2.62 -28.51 -4.06
N ASP A 46 -2.79 -27.88 -2.90
CA ASP A 46 -4.11 -27.49 -2.38
C ASP A 46 -4.71 -26.33 -3.21
N VAL A 47 -5.88 -26.55 -3.81
CA VAL A 47 -6.63 -25.57 -4.61
C VAL A 47 -7.92 -25.18 -3.89
N THR A 48 -8.11 -23.89 -3.60
CA THR A 48 -9.30 -23.38 -2.88
C THR A 48 -10.34 -22.77 -3.83
N LYS A 49 -11.57 -23.29 -3.81
CA LYS A 49 -12.74 -22.76 -4.54
C LYS A 49 -13.57 -21.88 -3.61
N TRP A 50 -13.45 -20.55 -3.78
CA TRP A 50 -14.11 -19.54 -2.93
C TRP A 50 -15.55 -19.23 -3.32
N HIS A 51 -16.37 -18.88 -2.32
CA HIS A 51 -17.76 -18.42 -2.45
C HIS A 51 -18.08 -17.32 -1.41
N HIS A 52 -19.06 -16.45 -1.69
CA HIS A 52 -19.74 -15.68 -0.64
C HIS A 52 -20.51 -16.62 0.29
N LEU A 53 -20.84 -16.15 1.49
CA LEU A 53 -21.60 -16.89 2.51
C LEU A 53 -22.88 -17.54 1.93
N ASP A 54 -23.80 -16.74 1.39
CA ASP A 54 -25.08 -17.16 0.79
C ASP A 54 -24.91 -17.89 -0.57
N CYS A 55 -23.68 -17.85 -1.09
CA CYS A 55 -23.31 -18.51 -2.34
C CYS A 55 -22.59 -19.85 -2.12
N PHE A 56 -22.38 -20.29 -0.87
CA PHE A 56 -21.94 -21.64 -0.59
C PHE A 56 -23.12 -22.62 -0.70
N ASN A 57 -22.82 -23.90 -0.94
CA ASN A 57 -23.80 -24.98 -0.88
C ASN A 57 -23.11 -26.18 -0.26
N PHE A 58 -23.62 -26.69 0.86
CA PHE A 58 -23.11 -27.87 1.58
C PHE A 58 -23.52 -29.19 0.90
N GLY A 59 -23.52 -29.19 -0.44
CA GLY A 59 -24.04 -30.28 -1.27
C GLY A 59 -23.17 -31.53 -1.16
N SER A 60 -23.80 -32.66 -0.80
CA SER A 60 -23.20 -34.00 -0.57
C SER A 60 -22.13 -34.12 0.54
N GLU A 61 -21.25 -33.13 0.73
CA GLU A 61 -20.19 -33.15 1.74
C GLU A 61 -20.74 -32.71 3.11
N SER A 62 -21.05 -33.69 3.98
CA SER A 62 -21.53 -33.45 5.34
C SER A 62 -20.46 -32.73 6.19
N VAL A 63 -20.67 -31.43 6.42
CA VAL A 63 -19.97 -30.68 7.47
C VAL A 63 -20.60 -31.03 8.81
N ALA A 64 -20.33 -32.24 9.28
CA ALA A 64 -20.98 -32.87 10.45
C ALA A 64 -20.81 -32.12 11.80
N SER A 65 -20.06 -31.01 11.82
CA SER A 65 -19.94 -30.05 12.93
C SER A 65 -19.38 -28.75 12.36
N VAL A 66 -19.94 -27.58 12.71
CA VAL A 66 -19.44 -26.26 12.23
C VAL A 66 -18.01 -26.02 12.73
N GLU A 67 -17.69 -26.59 13.87
CA GLU A 67 -16.41 -26.61 14.58
C GLU A 67 -15.29 -27.30 13.77
N LYS A 68 -15.64 -28.08 12.73
CA LYS A 68 -14.67 -28.69 11.79
C LYS A 68 -14.28 -27.76 10.64
N ILE A 69 -14.95 -26.62 10.47
CA ILE A 69 -14.60 -25.61 9.47
C ILE A 69 -13.32 -24.89 9.93
N LYS A 70 -12.25 -25.03 9.14
CA LYS A 70 -10.96 -24.40 9.43
C LYS A 70 -11.14 -22.88 9.45
N GLY A 71 -10.66 -22.22 10.50
CA GLY A 71 -10.78 -20.77 10.68
C GLY A 71 -12.06 -20.28 11.38
N PHE A 72 -13.03 -21.16 11.70
CA PHE A 72 -14.29 -20.77 12.35
C PHE A 72 -14.10 -19.99 13.67
N GLN A 73 -13.18 -20.44 14.53
CA GLN A 73 -12.84 -19.80 15.80
C GLN A 73 -12.20 -18.40 15.65
N SER A 74 -11.82 -18.00 14.44
CA SER A 74 -11.20 -16.71 14.12
C SER A 74 -12.16 -15.72 13.45
N LEU A 75 -13.46 -16.03 13.43
CA LEU A 75 -14.53 -15.13 12.97
C LEU A 75 -15.14 -14.34 14.15
N GLU A 76 -15.72 -13.19 13.87
CA GLU A 76 -16.52 -12.43 14.84
C GLU A 76 -17.77 -13.22 15.28
N SER A 77 -18.23 -13.04 16.51
CA SER A 77 -19.32 -13.85 17.10
C SER A 77 -20.63 -13.80 16.30
N SER A 78 -20.92 -12.65 15.67
CA SER A 78 -22.04 -12.43 14.74
C SER A 78 -21.94 -13.28 13.47
N ASP A 79 -20.75 -13.38 12.88
CA ASP A 79 -20.46 -14.24 11.73
C ASP A 79 -20.43 -15.71 12.11
N GLN A 80 -19.94 -16.06 13.30
CA GLN A 80 -20.01 -17.42 13.83
C GLN A 80 -21.46 -17.90 13.97
N GLU A 81 -22.35 -17.05 14.51
CA GLU A 81 -23.77 -17.34 14.63
C GLU A 81 -24.45 -17.42 13.24
N SER A 82 -24.09 -16.52 12.32
CA SER A 82 -24.61 -16.51 10.95
C SER A 82 -24.23 -17.78 10.18
N LEU A 83 -22.98 -18.26 10.31
CA LEU A 83 -22.55 -19.51 9.69
C LEU A 83 -23.22 -20.73 10.34
N LYS A 84 -23.39 -20.74 11.67
CA LYS A 84 -24.16 -21.78 12.39
C LYS A 84 -25.61 -21.86 11.89
N LYS A 85 -26.28 -20.71 11.72
CA LYS A 85 -27.62 -20.62 11.13
C LYS A 85 -27.67 -21.15 9.69
N LEU A 86 -26.68 -20.82 8.86
CA LEU A 86 -26.65 -21.26 7.46
C LEU A 86 -26.40 -22.78 7.31
N VAL A 87 -25.51 -23.36 8.12
CA VAL A 87 -25.33 -24.83 8.17
C VAL A 87 -26.62 -25.51 8.63
N ALA A 88 -27.21 -25.08 9.76
CA ALA A 88 -28.45 -25.66 10.29
C ALA A 88 -29.65 -25.52 9.33
N ALA A 89 -29.72 -24.44 8.56
CA ALA A 89 -30.72 -24.28 7.50
C ALA A 89 -30.49 -25.25 6.33
N SER A 90 -29.23 -25.55 5.98
CA SER A 90 -28.91 -26.51 4.92
C SER A 90 -29.28 -27.95 5.28
N ASP A 91 -29.15 -28.34 6.56
CA ASP A 91 -29.61 -29.66 7.03
C ASP A 91 -31.15 -29.75 7.03
N LYS A 92 -31.86 -28.69 7.43
CA LYS A 92 -33.33 -28.64 7.34
C LYS A 92 -33.86 -28.74 5.91
N SER A 93 -33.15 -28.16 4.93
CA SER A 93 -33.55 -28.21 3.51
C SER A 93 -33.53 -29.61 2.87
N ARG A 94 -33.20 -30.66 3.63
CA ARG A 94 -33.24 -32.07 3.20
C ARG A 94 -34.46 -32.85 3.68
N GLY A 95 -35.40 -32.24 4.40
CA GLY A 95 -36.52 -32.97 5.01
C GLY A 95 -37.76 -32.16 5.29
N GLU A 96 -38.37 -31.54 4.27
CA GLU A 96 -39.72 -30.96 4.38
C GLU A 96 -40.41 -30.76 2.99
N ASP A 97 -40.44 -31.83 2.17
CA ASP A 97 -41.35 -31.91 1.01
C ASP A 97 -42.74 -32.40 1.47
N SER A 98 -43.57 -31.52 2.07
CA SER A 98 -45.04 -31.69 2.11
C SER A 98 -45.81 -30.47 2.66
N ASN A 99 -46.88 -30.09 1.94
CA ASN A 99 -48.07 -29.32 2.36
C ASN A 99 -47.94 -28.14 3.36
N GLY A 100 -48.18 -26.93 2.83
CA GLY A 100 -49.57 -26.43 2.84
C GLY A 100 -49.98 -25.31 3.83
N SER A 101 -50.21 -24.13 3.27
CA SER A 101 -51.27 -23.15 3.64
C SER A 101 -51.16 -22.19 4.85
N THR A 102 -51.54 -20.94 4.54
CA THR A 102 -52.34 -19.95 5.32
C THR A 102 -51.76 -19.04 6.43
N HIS A 103 -52.02 -17.74 6.22
CA HIS A 103 -52.33 -16.65 7.17
C HIS A 103 -51.38 -16.20 8.31
N ALA A 104 -50.62 -15.13 8.02
CA ALA A 104 -50.81 -13.74 8.51
C ALA A 104 -50.72 -13.32 10.00
N VAL A 105 -50.53 -11.99 10.18
CA VAL A 105 -50.74 -11.12 11.38
C VAL A 105 -49.51 -10.75 12.25
N GLU A 106 -49.22 -9.44 12.23
CA GLU A 106 -48.71 -8.44 13.21
C GLU A 106 -48.04 -8.79 14.57
N GLY A 107 -47.12 -7.91 15.00
CA GLY A 107 -46.48 -7.82 16.34
C GLY A 107 -45.07 -7.18 16.24
N LYS A 108 -44.66 -6.03 16.82
CA LYS A 108 -44.79 -5.45 18.19
C LYS A 108 -44.26 -6.37 19.30
N GLU A 109 -43.46 -5.92 20.28
CA GLU A 109 -42.76 -4.64 20.57
C GLU A 109 -41.75 -4.88 21.73
N SER A 110 -41.14 -3.84 22.32
CA SER A 110 -40.47 -3.87 23.66
C SER A 110 -39.16 -4.69 23.83
N SER A 111 -38.30 -4.45 24.84
CA SER A 111 -38.05 -3.24 25.66
C SER A 111 -36.86 -3.45 26.64
N GLN A 112 -36.04 -2.41 26.86
CA GLN A 112 -35.26 -2.13 28.09
C GLN A 112 -34.21 -3.20 28.54
N GLY A 113 -33.21 -2.89 29.39
CA GLY A 113 -32.72 -1.63 29.95
C GLY A 113 -31.19 -1.70 30.11
N LYS A 114 -30.44 -0.60 29.99
CA LYS A 114 -30.26 0.47 31.01
C LYS A 114 -29.49 0.02 32.26
N ARG A 115 -28.19 0.31 32.29
CA ARG A 115 -27.46 0.88 33.44
C ARG A 115 -26.22 1.63 32.95
N VAL A 116 -25.87 2.71 33.64
CA VAL A 116 -24.71 3.58 33.44
C VAL A 116 -24.05 3.73 34.81
N HIS A 117 -22.74 4.01 34.87
CA HIS A 117 -22.14 4.62 36.06
C HIS A 117 -20.86 5.41 35.72
N GLU A 118 -20.69 6.52 36.42
CA GLU A 118 -19.66 7.58 36.30
C GLU A 118 -18.88 7.69 37.65
N VAL A 119 -17.73 8.38 37.80
CA VAL A 119 -17.05 9.40 36.94
C VAL A 119 -15.63 8.97 36.46
N ASP A 120 -14.43 9.35 36.96
CA ASP A 120 -13.91 10.16 38.10
C ASP A 120 -12.51 10.81 37.78
N GLU A 121 -11.96 11.64 38.68
CA GLU A 121 -10.91 12.69 38.47
C GLU A 121 -9.83 12.68 39.61
N ASN A 122 -8.62 13.28 39.61
CA ASN A 122 -7.84 14.09 38.63
C ASN A 122 -6.30 14.21 38.98
N GLU A 123 -5.46 14.55 37.97
CA GLU A 123 -4.28 15.47 37.97
C GLU A 123 -2.93 15.28 38.74
N ASN A 124 -1.92 16.03 38.23
CA ASN A 124 -0.54 16.39 38.71
C ASN A 124 0.59 15.33 38.59
N GLU A 125 1.84 15.58 38.14
CA GLU A 125 2.81 16.73 38.07
C GLU A 125 3.63 17.00 39.38
N GLU A 126 4.93 17.37 39.38
CA GLU A 126 5.93 17.67 38.30
C GLU A 126 7.08 16.61 38.19
N GLU A 127 8.42 16.75 38.38
CA GLU A 127 9.37 17.82 38.81
C GLU A 127 10.80 17.59 38.20
N GLU A 128 11.84 18.33 38.64
CA GLU A 128 13.21 18.41 38.08
C GLU A 128 14.26 17.49 38.82
N ARG A 129 15.62 17.58 38.75
CA ARG A 129 16.58 18.53 38.12
C ARG A 129 18.02 18.02 37.86
N SER A 130 18.58 18.45 36.71
CA SER A 130 19.99 18.78 36.34
C SER A 130 21.22 18.19 37.06
N LEU A 131 22.28 17.89 36.28
CA LEU A 131 23.54 18.68 36.31
C LEU A 131 24.47 18.44 35.08
N LYS A 132 25.47 19.32 34.89
CA LYS A 132 26.32 19.43 33.66
C LYS A 132 27.75 18.90 33.89
N LYS A 133 28.37 18.25 32.90
CA LYS A 133 29.64 18.68 32.24
C LYS A 133 30.01 17.80 31.02
N ALA A 134 30.76 18.36 30.07
CA ALA A 134 31.08 17.71 28.79
C ALA A 134 32.22 16.68 28.84
N LYS A 135 32.12 15.64 28.01
CA LYS A 135 33.26 14.93 27.42
C LYS A 135 32.87 14.29 26.07
N SER A 136 33.84 14.14 25.19
CA SER A 136 33.66 13.57 23.84
C SER A 136 33.43 12.05 23.87
N SER A 137 32.44 11.58 23.13
CA SER A 137 32.33 10.19 22.66
C SER A 137 31.62 10.14 21.31
N LYS A 138 32.12 9.29 20.40
CA LYS A 138 31.54 9.04 19.08
C LYS A 138 30.29 8.16 19.15
N CYS A 139 29.53 8.20 18.05
CA CYS A 139 28.69 7.13 17.51
C CYS A 139 27.36 6.89 18.25
N ASP A 140 26.26 7.04 17.51
CA ASP A 140 25.51 5.83 17.19
C ASP A 140 25.39 5.68 15.65
N GLY A 141 25.32 4.44 15.17
CA GLY A 141 25.78 4.09 13.83
C GLY A 141 24.67 3.80 12.82
N GLN A 142 24.14 4.84 12.17
CA GLN A 142 23.58 4.62 10.83
C GLN A 142 24.72 4.25 9.88
N ALA A 143 24.74 3.00 9.42
CA ALA A 143 25.65 2.60 8.36
C ALA A 143 25.27 3.34 7.07
N LYS A 144 26.03 4.39 6.70
CA LYS A 144 25.94 4.95 5.33
C LYS A 144 26.16 3.79 4.36
N LEU A 145 25.11 3.46 3.62
CA LEU A 145 25.21 2.58 2.48
C LEU A 145 26.07 3.31 1.47
N ASP A 146 27.35 2.93 1.40
CA ASP A 146 28.30 3.48 0.44
C ASP A 146 28.00 2.90 -0.95
N VAL A 147 26.90 3.39 -1.52
CA VAL A 147 26.42 3.00 -2.85
C VAL A 147 27.35 3.66 -3.86
N SER A 148 28.39 2.92 -4.26
CA SER A 148 29.28 3.29 -5.36
C SER A 148 28.48 3.45 -6.66
N PHE A 149 27.94 4.65 -6.87
CA PHE A 149 27.30 5.07 -8.10
C PHE A 149 28.39 5.55 -9.04
N THR A 150 28.74 4.71 -10.01
CA THR A 150 29.62 5.13 -11.11
C THR A 150 28.79 5.47 -12.34
N ILE A 151 29.21 6.48 -13.10
CA ILE A 151 28.57 6.84 -14.37
C ILE A 151 28.60 5.65 -15.35
N SER A 152 29.62 4.78 -15.26
CA SER A 152 29.77 3.56 -16.04
C SER A 152 28.69 2.49 -15.78
N ASP A 153 28.01 2.54 -14.64
CA ASP A 153 26.91 1.61 -14.29
C ASP A 153 25.53 2.09 -14.77
N VAL A 154 25.44 3.35 -15.23
CA VAL A 154 24.21 4.00 -15.71
C VAL A 154 23.85 3.51 -17.11
N LYS A 155 22.56 3.23 -17.35
CA LYS A 155 22.08 2.53 -18.56
C LYS A 155 20.83 3.18 -19.15
N ASP A 156 20.76 3.25 -20.48
CA ASP A 156 19.55 3.71 -21.22
C ASP A 156 18.40 2.68 -21.23
N LYS A 157 18.56 1.57 -20.50
CA LYS A 157 17.59 0.47 -20.43
C LYS A 157 17.45 -0.06 -19.01
N TYR A 158 16.21 -0.17 -18.55
CA TYR A 158 15.90 -0.92 -17.33
C TYR A 158 15.58 -2.38 -17.70
N LYS A 159 16.61 -3.23 -17.61
CA LYS A 159 16.56 -4.66 -17.98
C LYS A 159 16.25 -4.85 -19.46
N ASP A 160 15.05 -5.31 -19.81
CA ASP A 160 14.58 -5.46 -21.19
C ASP A 160 13.82 -4.23 -21.73
N ALA A 161 13.39 -3.32 -20.85
CA ALA A 161 12.69 -2.10 -21.23
C ALA A 161 13.66 -0.97 -21.61
N THR A 162 13.40 -0.32 -22.73
CA THR A 162 14.14 0.84 -23.21
C THR A 162 13.55 2.12 -22.63
N LEU A 163 14.40 3.06 -22.23
CA LEU A 163 14.00 4.33 -21.63
C LEU A 163 13.97 5.46 -22.67
N SER A 164 13.25 6.55 -22.37
CA SER A 164 13.33 7.78 -23.18
C SER A 164 14.68 8.49 -22.96
N PRO A 165 15.18 9.34 -23.88
CA PRO A 165 16.60 9.76 -23.89
C PRO A 165 17.18 10.33 -22.58
N LYS A 166 16.44 11.17 -21.85
CA LYS A 166 16.84 11.75 -20.55
C LYS A 166 16.61 10.82 -19.35
N TRP A 167 16.03 9.64 -19.55
CA TRP A 167 15.73 8.69 -18.48
C TRP A 167 16.74 7.55 -18.48
N LYS A 168 17.37 7.30 -17.32
CA LYS A 168 18.40 6.26 -17.16
C LYS A 168 18.04 5.30 -16.03
N ALA A 169 18.70 4.15 -16.01
CA ALA A 169 18.62 3.15 -14.96
C ALA A 169 19.97 2.97 -14.25
N PHE A 170 19.93 2.74 -12.95
CA PHE A 170 21.05 2.27 -12.13
C PHE A 170 20.51 1.24 -11.13
N GLN A 171 21.10 0.04 -11.07
CA GLN A 171 20.63 -1.07 -10.23
C GLN A 171 19.09 -1.33 -10.32
N THR A 172 18.33 -0.98 -9.28
CA THR A 172 16.86 -1.08 -9.20
C THR A 172 16.12 0.24 -9.35
N ILE A 173 16.82 1.37 -9.53
CA ILE A 173 16.22 2.69 -9.78
C ILE A 173 16.19 3.04 -11.28
N ILE A 174 15.15 3.78 -11.66
CA ILE A 174 15.10 4.58 -12.88
C ILE A 174 15.07 6.05 -12.44
N PHE A 175 15.83 6.92 -13.10
CA PHE A 175 15.87 8.35 -12.78
C PHE A 175 15.84 9.23 -14.04
N LEU A 176 15.37 10.46 -13.88
CA LEU A 176 15.45 11.52 -14.87
C LEU A 176 16.82 12.22 -14.71
N GLU A 177 17.58 12.36 -15.78
CA GLU A 177 18.79 13.19 -15.80
C GLU A 177 18.44 14.67 -15.62
N ARG A 178 19.45 15.46 -15.22
CA ARG A 178 19.33 16.91 -15.06
C ARG A 178 18.73 17.55 -16.31
N ASP A 179 17.59 18.21 -16.14
CA ASP A 179 17.00 19.06 -17.18
C ASP A 179 17.56 20.49 -17.09
N ASP A 180 17.46 21.25 -18.18
CA ASP A 180 17.93 22.62 -18.25
C ASP A 180 17.13 23.48 -17.26
N GLY A 181 17.84 24.23 -16.41
CA GLY A 181 17.25 24.99 -15.30
C GLY A 181 17.06 24.20 -13.99
N LEU A 182 17.30 22.88 -13.95
CA LEU A 182 17.30 22.17 -12.65
C LEU A 182 18.54 22.57 -11.83
N HIS A 183 18.34 23.47 -10.87
CA HIS A 183 19.38 23.94 -9.97
C HIS A 183 19.62 23.01 -8.77
N ASP A 184 20.86 22.98 -8.28
CA ASP A 184 21.22 22.38 -7.01
C ASP A 184 20.98 23.37 -5.87
N SER A 185 20.57 22.87 -4.70
CA SER A 185 20.23 23.72 -3.55
C SER A 185 20.53 23.00 -2.24
N SER A 186 20.76 23.76 -1.17
CA SER A 186 20.71 23.24 0.19
C SER A 186 19.27 22.93 0.63
N LYS A 187 18.26 23.55 -0.01
CA LYS A 187 16.84 23.36 0.34
C LYS A 187 16.19 22.37 -0.62
N ILE A 188 15.74 21.23 -0.11
CA ILE A 188 15.07 20.18 -0.89
C ILE A 188 13.59 20.12 -0.51
N ALA A 189 12.72 20.34 -1.50
CA ALA A 189 11.30 20.04 -1.40
C ALA A 189 11.05 18.71 -2.12
N ALA A 190 10.83 17.64 -1.36
CA ALA A 190 10.71 16.30 -1.90
C ALA A 190 9.28 15.72 -1.74
N PHE A 191 8.84 14.91 -2.70
CA PHE A 191 7.45 14.46 -2.84
C PHE A 191 7.34 12.98 -3.23
N ASP A 192 6.24 12.30 -2.91
CA ASP A 192 5.75 11.16 -3.71
C ASP A 192 4.97 11.66 -4.95
N PHE A 193 4.48 10.75 -5.79
CA PHE A 193 3.71 11.02 -6.98
C PHE A 193 2.29 10.43 -6.96
N ASP A 194 2.11 9.16 -6.59
CA ASP A 194 0.87 8.38 -6.81
C ASP A 194 -0.07 8.47 -5.59
N GLY A 195 -0.70 9.64 -5.41
CA GLY A 195 -1.53 9.96 -4.25
C GLY A 195 -1.13 11.29 -3.59
N CYS A 196 0.12 11.72 -3.76
CA CYS A 196 0.60 13.03 -3.32
C CYS A 196 0.42 14.10 -4.41
N LEU A 197 1.17 14.03 -5.52
CA LEU A 197 1.11 15.04 -6.58
C LEU A 197 0.05 14.74 -7.65
N ALA A 198 -0.20 13.47 -7.93
CA ALA A 198 -1.11 13.01 -8.98
C ALA A 198 -2.08 11.93 -8.46
N ASN A 199 -3.36 12.12 -8.72
CA ASN A 199 -4.34 11.05 -8.58
C ASN A 199 -4.25 10.13 -9.79
N THR A 200 -3.73 8.92 -9.59
CA THR A 200 -3.53 7.89 -10.63
C THR A 200 -4.49 6.71 -10.50
N ASN A 201 -5.41 6.74 -9.51
CA ASN A 201 -6.48 5.75 -9.30
C ASN A 201 -7.66 5.97 -10.27
N VAL A 202 -7.36 6.14 -11.55
CA VAL A 202 -8.34 6.38 -12.61
C VAL A 202 -8.73 5.09 -13.33
N LYS A 203 -9.92 5.06 -13.94
CA LYS A 203 -10.46 3.85 -14.62
C LYS A 203 -9.77 3.52 -15.97
N ARG A 204 -8.62 4.11 -16.27
CA ARG A 204 -7.84 3.93 -17.52
C ARG A 204 -6.36 3.70 -17.19
N GLY A 205 -5.58 3.18 -18.15
CA GLY A 205 -4.13 3.01 -18.03
C GLY A 205 -3.36 3.78 -19.11
N GLY A 206 -2.05 3.97 -18.92
CA GLY A 206 -1.16 4.66 -19.86
C GLY A 206 -0.62 6.01 -19.34
N ALA A 207 0.12 6.72 -20.18
CA ALA A 207 0.78 7.99 -19.85
C ALA A 207 -0.17 9.11 -19.37
N ASP A 208 -1.43 9.09 -19.83
CA ASP A 208 -2.46 10.07 -19.49
C ASP A 208 -3.43 9.56 -18.41
N ALA A 209 -3.09 8.46 -17.74
CA ALA A 209 -3.90 7.87 -16.66
C ALA A 209 -3.65 8.57 -15.31
N TRP A 210 -3.89 9.88 -15.26
CA TRP A 210 -3.73 10.68 -14.05
C TRP A 210 -4.55 11.99 -14.11
N SER A 211 -4.75 12.62 -12.96
CA SER A 211 -5.03 14.05 -12.81
C SER A 211 -4.13 14.64 -11.72
N LEU A 212 -4.04 15.97 -11.62
CA LEU A 212 -3.52 16.59 -10.39
C LEU A 212 -4.31 16.07 -9.17
N MET A 213 -3.64 15.90 -8.03
CA MET A 213 -4.30 15.55 -6.77
C MET A 213 -5.06 16.76 -6.19
N TYR A 214 -4.42 17.93 -6.19
CA TYR A 214 -5.00 19.22 -5.80
C TYR A 214 -4.75 20.28 -6.89
N PRO A 215 -5.67 21.24 -7.10
CA PRO A 215 -5.51 22.26 -8.15
C PRO A 215 -4.37 23.25 -7.89
N SER A 216 -4.01 23.45 -6.62
CA SER A 216 -2.96 24.37 -6.14
C SER A 216 -1.52 23.89 -6.39
N ILE A 217 -1.32 22.61 -6.72
CA ILE A 217 0.01 21.99 -6.89
C ILE A 217 0.93 22.74 -7.85
N PRO A 218 0.51 23.16 -9.06
CA PRO A 218 1.39 23.88 -9.98
C PRO A 218 1.94 25.17 -9.35
N ASP A 219 1.10 25.91 -8.65
CA ASP A 219 1.44 27.24 -8.14
C ASP A 219 2.31 27.14 -6.88
N LYS A 220 2.04 26.16 -5.99
CA LYS A 220 2.93 25.89 -4.84
C LYS A 220 4.30 25.36 -5.28
N LEU A 221 4.37 24.53 -6.33
CA LEU A 221 5.66 24.07 -6.87
C LEU A 221 6.43 25.18 -7.61
N GLN A 222 5.74 26.10 -8.29
CA GLN A 222 6.36 27.32 -8.85
C GLN A 222 6.93 28.20 -7.73
N SER A 223 6.14 28.52 -6.69
CA SER A 223 6.61 29.29 -5.52
C SER A 223 7.83 28.67 -4.86
N LEU A 224 7.82 27.36 -4.58
CA LEU A 224 8.97 26.68 -3.97
C LEU A 224 10.23 26.76 -4.84
N TYR A 225 10.09 26.63 -6.16
CA TYR A 225 11.22 26.77 -7.08
C TYR A 225 11.77 28.20 -7.13
N GLU A 226 10.89 29.21 -7.12
CA GLU A 226 11.25 30.64 -7.02
C GLU A 226 11.90 30.99 -5.68
N ASP A 227 11.44 30.37 -4.58
CA ASP A 227 12.07 30.40 -3.25
C ASP A 227 13.45 29.69 -3.22
N GLY A 228 13.89 29.07 -4.31
CA GLY A 228 15.18 28.38 -4.42
C GLY A 228 15.20 26.98 -3.82
N TYR A 229 14.06 26.30 -3.68
CA TYR A 229 14.03 24.86 -3.42
C TYR A 229 14.31 24.06 -4.67
N LYS A 230 15.15 23.03 -4.53
CA LYS A 230 15.24 21.96 -5.51
C LYS A 230 14.06 21.00 -5.32
N LEU A 231 13.26 20.85 -6.37
CA LEU A 231 12.10 19.97 -6.38
C LEU A 231 12.52 18.53 -6.73
N VAL A 232 12.10 17.56 -5.92
CA VAL A 232 12.46 16.14 -6.11
C VAL A 232 11.24 15.22 -5.95
N ILE A 233 11.07 14.25 -6.85
CA ILE A 233 10.08 13.18 -6.71
C ILE A 233 10.77 11.85 -6.41
N PHE A 234 10.39 11.21 -5.31
CA PHE A 234 10.81 9.88 -4.90
C PHE A 234 9.59 8.94 -4.89
N THR A 235 9.54 7.96 -5.79
CA THR A 235 8.30 7.17 -6.00
C THR A 235 8.54 5.66 -6.23
N ASN A 236 7.56 4.83 -5.84
CA ASN A 236 7.72 3.41 -5.55
C ASN A 236 7.00 2.46 -6.56
N GLU A 237 7.50 2.31 -7.79
CA GLU A 237 6.79 1.60 -8.89
C GLU A 237 7.17 0.11 -9.03
N SER A 238 6.75 -0.75 -8.10
CA SER A 238 7.04 -2.20 -8.17
C SER A 238 6.45 -2.92 -9.39
N ASN A 239 5.50 -2.33 -10.14
CA ASN A 239 4.90 -3.01 -11.29
C ASN A 239 5.91 -3.20 -12.44
N ILE A 240 6.90 -2.31 -12.56
CA ILE A 240 8.02 -2.43 -13.51
C ILE A 240 8.80 -3.72 -13.24
N GLU A 241 9.09 -4.07 -11.98
CA GLU A 241 9.79 -5.33 -11.69
C GLU A 241 8.87 -6.56 -11.77
N ARG A 242 7.63 -6.45 -11.25
CA ARG A 242 6.67 -7.57 -11.19
C ARG A 242 6.18 -8.02 -12.57
N TRP A 243 5.91 -7.09 -13.50
CA TRP A 243 5.25 -7.40 -14.77
C TRP A 243 6.26 -7.66 -15.89
N LYS A 244 7.11 -8.69 -15.74
CA LYS A 244 8.19 -9.03 -16.70
C LYS A 244 7.76 -8.93 -18.17
N ASN A 245 6.68 -9.63 -18.55
CA ASN A 245 6.17 -9.69 -19.93
C ASN A 245 5.42 -8.42 -20.40
N LYS A 246 5.32 -7.38 -19.56
CA LYS A 246 4.73 -6.06 -19.87
C LYS A 246 5.58 -4.90 -19.32
N ARG A 247 6.88 -5.12 -19.11
CA ARG A 247 7.73 -4.15 -18.41
C ARG A 247 7.80 -2.81 -19.14
N GLN A 248 7.97 -2.83 -20.47
CA GLN A 248 7.93 -1.62 -21.30
C GLN A 248 6.65 -0.81 -21.05
N VAL A 249 5.47 -1.46 -21.09
CA VAL A 249 4.17 -0.79 -20.85
C VAL A 249 4.07 -0.19 -19.43
N ALA A 250 4.67 -0.81 -18.42
CA ALA A 250 4.72 -0.26 -17.06
C ALA A 250 5.66 0.96 -16.98
N VAL A 251 6.84 0.88 -17.63
CA VAL A 251 7.81 1.97 -17.75
C VAL A 251 7.20 3.16 -18.50
N ASP A 252 6.65 2.95 -19.70
CA ASP A 252 6.00 3.96 -20.53
C ASP A 252 4.85 4.66 -19.79
N SER A 253 4.04 3.88 -19.06
CA SER A 253 2.93 4.40 -18.25
C SER A 253 3.42 5.27 -17.08
N LYS A 254 4.51 4.90 -16.38
CA LYS A 254 5.05 5.67 -15.26
C LYS A 254 5.83 6.91 -15.73
N ILE A 255 6.77 6.74 -16.67
CA ILE A 255 7.56 7.82 -17.27
C ILE A 255 6.64 8.82 -18.01
N GLY A 256 5.65 8.33 -18.75
CA GLY A 256 4.67 9.16 -19.44
C GLY A 256 3.85 10.03 -18.48
N ARG A 257 3.35 9.46 -17.38
CA ARG A 257 2.66 10.23 -16.32
C ARG A 257 3.56 11.31 -15.71
N LEU A 258 4.83 11.00 -15.44
CA LEU A 258 5.80 11.93 -14.86
C LEU A 258 6.18 13.06 -15.83
N ASN A 259 6.50 12.74 -17.10
CA ASN A 259 6.79 13.73 -18.14
C ASN A 259 5.58 14.67 -18.38
N ASN A 260 4.37 14.11 -18.43
CA ASN A 260 3.13 14.89 -18.57
C ASN A 260 2.88 15.79 -17.36
N PHE A 261 3.18 15.33 -16.14
CA PHE A 261 3.08 16.14 -14.92
C PHE A 261 4.07 17.31 -14.94
N ILE A 262 5.37 17.06 -15.19
CA ILE A 262 6.41 18.10 -15.25
C ILE A 262 6.02 19.17 -16.29
N LYS A 263 5.59 18.76 -17.48
CA LYS A 263 5.09 19.67 -18.53
C LYS A 263 3.86 20.48 -18.11
N LYS A 264 3.03 19.96 -17.20
CA LYS A 264 1.82 20.65 -16.69
C LYS A 264 2.14 21.63 -15.56
N VAL A 265 3.14 21.37 -14.72
CA VAL A 265 3.56 22.27 -13.63
C VAL A 265 4.64 23.29 -14.03
N LYS A 266 5.31 23.07 -15.18
CA LYS A 266 6.29 23.99 -15.81
C LYS A 266 7.56 24.31 -15.01
N VAL A 267 7.82 23.60 -13.91
CA VAL A 267 9.06 23.69 -13.13
C VAL A 267 9.96 22.48 -13.39
N PRO A 268 11.30 22.64 -13.34
CA PRO A 268 12.22 21.52 -13.41
C PRO A 268 12.17 20.70 -12.13
N ILE A 269 12.10 19.36 -12.25
CA ILE A 269 11.98 18.43 -11.11
C ILE A 269 12.93 17.26 -11.32
N GLN A 270 13.75 16.96 -10.31
CA GLN A 270 14.56 15.74 -10.26
C GLN A 270 13.65 14.55 -9.93
N VAL A 271 13.76 13.43 -10.65
CA VAL A 271 12.88 12.25 -10.39
C VAL A 271 13.68 10.98 -10.20
N PHE A 272 13.31 10.19 -9.17
CA PHE A 272 13.78 8.84 -8.90
C PHE A 272 12.61 7.87 -8.70
N ILE A 273 12.68 6.71 -9.36
CA ILE A 273 11.66 5.66 -9.36
C ILE A 273 12.30 4.36 -8.84
N ALA A 274 11.99 3.97 -7.61
CA ALA A 274 12.39 2.67 -7.07
C ALA A 274 11.51 1.56 -7.66
N CYS A 275 12.05 0.81 -8.62
CA CYS A 275 11.31 -0.18 -9.39
C CYS A 275 11.24 -1.56 -8.72
N GLY A 276 12.13 -1.85 -7.77
CA GLY A 276 12.25 -3.17 -7.16
C GLY A 276 11.17 -3.49 -6.12
N LEU A 277 11.40 -4.58 -5.40
CA LEU A 277 10.42 -5.23 -4.54
C LEU A 277 10.72 -4.93 -3.06
N GLY A 278 9.67 -4.60 -2.30
CA GLY A 278 9.73 -4.57 -0.84
C GLY A 278 9.83 -5.98 -0.24
N LYS A 279 10.17 -6.04 1.05
CA LYS A 279 10.41 -7.27 1.82
C LYS A 279 9.45 -8.41 1.45
N SER A 280 10.03 -9.47 0.90
CA SER A 280 9.35 -10.72 0.51
C SER A 280 10.08 -11.89 1.16
N SER A 281 9.38 -12.95 1.55
CA SER A 281 9.97 -14.09 2.27
C SER A 281 11.12 -14.72 1.50
N GLY A 282 12.34 -14.64 2.04
CA GLY A 282 13.55 -15.18 1.40
C GLY A 282 14.23 -14.26 0.37
N GLN A 283 13.86 -12.98 0.28
CA GLN A 283 14.56 -11.99 -0.56
C GLN A 283 15.02 -10.78 0.26
N ALA A 284 16.18 -10.25 -0.08
CA ALA A 284 16.64 -8.94 0.40
C ALA A 284 15.66 -7.84 -0.04
N GLU A 285 15.46 -6.85 0.81
CA GLU A 285 14.64 -5.67 0.53
C GLU A 285 15.42 -4.67 -0.32
N ASP A 286 14.80 -4.11 -1.35
CA ASP A 286 15.41 -3.11 -2.23
C ASP A 286 15.85 -1.86 -1.43
N PRO A 287 17.16 -1.54 -1.34
CA PRO A 287 17.66 -0.43 -0.51
C PRO A 287 17.26 0.95 -1.04
N PHE A 288 16.80 1.06 -2.29
CA PHE A 288 16.27 2.30 -2.85
C PHE A 288 14.76 2.45 -2.63
N ARG A 289 14.05 1.39 -2.26
CA ARG A 289 12.60 1.42 -2.11
C ARG A 289 12.18 2.04 -0.79
N LYS A 290 11.37 3.12 -0.82
CA LYS A 290 10.79 3.72 0.39
C LYS A 290 10.06 2.63 1.21
N PRO A 291 10.30 2.52 2.53
CA PRO A 291 10.89 3.54 3.40
C PRO A 291 12.43 3.59 3.48
N LYS A 292 13.19 2.82 2.68
CA LYS A 292 14.66 2.90 2.71
C LYS A 292 15.18 4.22 2.11
N PRO A 293 16.23 4.83 2.68
CA PRO A 293 16.77 6.11 2.24
C PRO A 293 17.64 6.04 0.96
N GLY A 294 17.76 4.91 0.27
CA GLY A 294 18.74 4.75 -0.82
C GLY A 294 18.57 5.74 -1.99
N MET A 295 17.34 6.14 -2.34
CA MET A 295 17.15 7.21 -3.35
C MET A 295 17.61 8.59 -2.83
N TRP A 296 17.48 8.86 -1.53
CA TRP A 296 17.97 10.10 -0.92
C TRP A 296 19.50 10.16 -0.90
N HIS A 297 20.17 9.05 -0.53
CA HIS A 297 21.63 8.98 -0.59
C HIS A 297 22.17 9.25 -2.01
N ILE A 298 21.52 8.68 -3.04
CA ILE A 298 21.85 8.99 -4.44
C ILE A 298 21.67 10.49 -4.76
N LEU A 299 20.57 11.12 -4.31
CA LEU A 299 20.37 12.57 -4.47
C LEU A 299 21.52 13.37 -3.83
N GLU A 300 21.78 13.13 -2.54
CA GLU A 300 22.81 13.81 -1.73
C GLU A 300 24.20 13.68 -2.37
N GLN A 301 24.62 12.44 -2.64
CA GLN A 301 25.99 12.11 -3.00
C GLN A 301 26.33 12.44 -4.47
N HIS A 302 25.36 12.32 -5.38
CA HIS A 302 25.66 12.33 -6.83
C HIS A 302 24.86 13.35 -7.66
N PHE A 303 23.69 13.79 -7.19
CA PHE A 303 22.83 14.69 -7.98
C PHE A 303 22.75 16.12 -7.44
N ASN A 304 23.40 16.45 -6.32
CA ASN A 304 23.37 17.78 -5.68
C ASN A 304 24.71 18.57 -5.71
N SER A 305 25.65 18.20 -6.58
CA SER A 305 26.98 18.84 -6.74
C SER A 305 27.79 19.04 -5.44
N GLY A 306 27.57 18.19 -4.43
CA GLY A 306 28.23 18.30 -3.12
C GLY A 306 27.72 19.46 -2.24
N ILE A 307 26.63 20.14 -2.62
CA ILE A 307 25.98 21.12 -1.76
C ILE A 307 25.31 20.38 -0.59
N SER A 308 25.74 20.70 0.64
CA SER A 308 25.15 20.16 1.86
C SER A 308 23.67 20.55 1.95
N ILE A 309 22.83 19.58 2.26
CA ILE A 309 21.39 19.79 2.42
C ILE A 309 21.12 20.34 3.83
N ASP A 310 20.30 21.39 3.91
CA ASP A 310 19.74 21.93 5.14
C ASP A 310 18.50 21.10 5.48
N MET A 311 18.64 20.23 6.49
CA MET A 311 17.57 19.32 6.92
C MET A 311 16.44 20.03 7.68
N ASP A 312 16.69 21.23 8.20
CA ASP A 312 15.70 22.04 8.89
C ASP A 312 14.80 22.82 7.93
N GLN A 313 15.32 23.20 6.77
CA GLN A 313 14.53 23.83 5.70
C GLN A 313 13.97 22.81 4.70
N SER A 314 14.57 21.62 4.57
CA SER A 314 14.09 20.56 3.67
C SER A 314 12.94 19.74 4.26
N PHE A 315 12.08 19.19 3.38
CA PHE A 315 10.91 18.41 3.80
C PHE A 315 10.50 17.33 2.78
N TYR A 316 9.66 16.40 3.23
CA TYR A 316 9.00 15.38 2.42
C TYR A 316 7.47 15.46 2.51
N VAL A 317 6.77 15.28 1.37
CA VAL A 317 5.30 15.20 1.32
C VAL A 317 4.84 13.90 0.64
N GLY A 318 3.99 13.11 1.31
CA GLY A 318 3.54 11.81 0.79
C GLY A 318 2.24 11.31 1.44
N ASP A 319 1.45 10.48 0.73
CA ASP A 319 0.18 9.97 1.24
C ASP A 319 0.34 8.78 2.19
N ALA A 320 1.48 8.06 2.11
CA ALA A 320 1.75 6.88 2.92
C ALA A 320 2.24 7.25 4.34
N ALA A 321 1.37 7.91 5.10
CA ALA A 321 1.62 8.40 6.46
C ALA A 321 1.22 7.41 7.57
N GLY A 322 0.82 6.18 7.22
CA GLY A 322 0.45 5.13 8.19
C GLY A 322 -0.87 5.37 8.93
N ARG A 323 -1.68 6.35 8.50
CA ARG A 323 -3.01 6.63 9.06
C ARG A 323 -3.97 5.47 8.75
N LYS A 324 -5.09 5.39 9.48
CA LYS A 324 -6.06 4.27 9.44
C LYS A 324 -6.58 3.87 8.04
N ASN A 325 -6.56 4.80 7.08
CA ASN A 325 -7.02 4.60 5.70
C ASN A 325 -5.89 4.63 4.66
N ASP A 326 -4.65 4.91 5.05
CA ASP A 326 -3.52 5.01 4.12
C ASP A 326 -3.15 3.64 3.55
N HIS A 327 -2.57 3.63 2.35
CA HIS A 327 -2.21 2.39 1.67
C HIS A 327 -0.95 1.73 2.26
N SER A 328 -0.08 2.52 2.92
CA SER A 328 1.11 2.09 3.66
C SER A 328 1.62 3.21 4.58
N ASP A 329 2.73 2.96 5.26
CA ASP A 329 3.49 3.90 6.11
C ASP A 329 4.85 4.27 5.49
N ALA A 330 5.02 4.05 4.19
CA ALA A 330 6.30 4.11 3.50
C ALA A 330 6.89 5.52 3.34
N ASP A 331 6.07 6.57 3.41
CA ASP A 331 6.48 7.96 3.15
C ASP A 331 6.91 8.66 4.43
N ILE A 332 6.12 8.53 5.50
CA ILE A 332 6.52 9.01 6.83
C ILE A 332 7.81 8.30 7.29
N LYS A 333 7.90 6.97 7.11
CA LYS A 333 9.12 6.21 7.46
C LYS A 333 10.32 6.49 6.55
N PHE A 334 10.10 6.99 5.32
CA PHE A 334 11.18 7.50 4.49
C PHE A 334 11.70 8.83 5.03
N ALA A 335 10.79 9.75 5.40
CA ALA A 335 11.16 11.03 6.02
C ALA A 335 11.89 10.82 7.36
N GLU A 336 11.37 9.95 8.23
CA GLU A 336 12.01 9.54 9.50
C GLU A 336 13.41 8.95 9.28
N ALA A 337 13.57 8.03 8.31
CA ALA A 337 14.85 7.37 8.05
C ALA A 337 15.92 8.33 7.49
N VAL A 338 15.50 9.43 6.86
CA VAL A 338 16.37 10.48 6.31
C VAL A 338 16.59 11.64 7.30
N GLY A 339 15.63 11.89 8.20
CA GLY A 339 15.63 13.06 9.09
C GLY A 339 14.97 14.31 8.48
N LEU A 340 13.97 14.15 7.61
CA LEU A 340 13.20 15.24 7.02
C LEU A 340 11.94 15.57 7.81
N LYS A 341 11.53 16.85 7.80
CA LYS A 341 10.18 17.27 8.18
C LYS A 341 9.17 16.64 7.22
N PHE A 342 8.06 16.12 7.74
CA PHE A 342 7.06 15.40 6.96
C PHE A 342 5.70 16.12 6.98
N TYR A 343 5.03 16.15 5.82
CA TYR A 343 3.67 16.66 5.67
C TYR A 343 2.81 15.70 4.86
N VAL A 344 1.50 15.68 5.11
CA VAL A 344 0.55 14.95 4.24
C VAL A 344 0.01 15.84 3.12
N PRO A 345 -0.43 15.29 1.97
CA PRO A 345 -0.83 16.08 0.81
C PRO A 345 -2.06 16.94 1.09
N GLU A 346 -2.96 16.46 1.95
CA GLU A 346 -4.17 17.17 2.39
C GLU A 346 -3.83 18.49 3.09
N GLU A 347 -2.83 18.49 3.98
CA GLU A 347 -2.42 19.67 4.75
C GLU A 347 -1.54 20.60 3.91
N TYR A 348 -0.65 20.05 3.09
CA TYR A 348 0.30 20.83 2.30
C TYR A 348 -0.35 21.49 1.06
N PHE A 349 -1.25 20.77 0.38
CA PHE A 349 -1.86 21.21 -0.88
C PHE A 349 -3.38 21.47 -0.82
N GLY A 350 -4.09 21.02 0.23
CA GLY A 350 -5.55 21.19 0.35
C GLY A 350 -6.04 22.62 0.63
N VAL A 351 -5.12 23.60 0.67
CA VAL A 351 -5.35 25.05 0.72
C VAL A 351 -5.01 25.67 -0.63
#